data_AF-W9Y7U9-F1
#
_entry.id   AF-W9Y7U9-F1
#
_cell.length_a   1.000
_cell.length_b   1.000
_cell.length_c   1.000
_cell.angle_alpha   90.00
_cell.angle_beta   90.00
_cell.angle_gamma   90.00
#
_symmetry.space_group_name_H-M   'P 1'
#
loop_
_entity.id
_entity.type
_entity.pdbx_description
1 polymer ?
#
loop_
_entity_poly.entity_id
_entity_poly.type
_entity_poly.pdbx_seq_one_letter_code
_entity_poly.pdbx_strand_id
1 'polypeptide(L)'
;MSLLYSQDNWREEAEDSETAEMQASPSKARAAALEAHSWSLVLSWLSDLYQPWPVPSVERNAATLKALQGLMAENVAADQVRALVSAAQREEVAAHSHDPDRTNSPLGTTTQSTNAEARLRALKSSLPPASRPALDSLAGAAVLLGYPPPPPSTDSSSFARGLHFEILGLARQMCEYETQLSSIDALIADLDRQIAQVQHTISAFPRTTAANVLDPSSTLYTGPAVPSVSASSSPPSPAMTTTTTDEDSLTLHAQTLQHQRETKQLALKCAEYRDRIGALERRAAARTGTGSRGTTAAELAAKLAAKQDAIRRKTAKIDLLEAKVRSFHGLPPDLHASRAEVHRAQAELDRLGRKRDALFERMGA
;
A
#
# COMPACT_ATOMS: atom_id res chain seq x y z
N MET A 1 -57.91 41.41 -46.30
CA MET A 1 -57.87 40.04 -45.76
C MET A 1 -56.54 39.80 -45.04
N SER A 2 -56.32 40.38 -43.86
CA SER A 2 -55.04 40.21 -43.14
C SER A 2 -55.24 40.35 -41.63
N LEU A 3 -56.21 39.64 -41.07
CA LEU A 3 -56.55 39.71 -39.64
C LEU A 3 -56.94 38.35 -39.03
N LEU A 4 -56.66 37.22 -39.69
CA LEU A 4 -57.02 35.88 -39.19
C LEU A 4 -55.83 34.94 -38.94
N TYR A 5 -54.58 35.38 -39.12
CA TYR A 5 -53.39 34.51 -38.97
C TYR A 5 -52.59 34.74 -37.68
N SER A 6 -53.15 35.45 -36.70
CA SER A 6 -52.39 35.84 -35.50
C SER A 6 -52.90 35.20 -34.21
N GLN A 7 -53.89 34.30 -34.26
CA GLN A 7 -54.56 33.77 -33.06
C GLN A 7 -54.20 32.31 -32.74
N ASP A 8 -53.68 31.53 -33.70
CA ASP A 8 -53.28 30.14 -33.48
C ASP A 8 -51.84 29.98 -32.97
N ASN A 9 -50.93 30.94 -33.23
CA ASN A 9 -49.54 30.88 -32.75
C ASN A 9 -49.41 31.02 -31.21
N TRP A 10 -50.42 31.61 -30.55
CA TRP A 10 -50.41 31.80 -29.10
C TRP A 10 -50.95 30.60 -28.31
N ARG A 11 -51.63 29.65 -28.98
CA ARG A 11 -52.18 28.46 -28.33
C ARG A 11 -51.14 27.34 -28.19
N GLU A 12 -50.26 27.16 -29.18
CA GLU A 12 -49.16 26.17 -29.09
C GLU A 12 -48.04 26.62 -28.14
N GLU A 13 -47.66 27.91 -28.15
CA GLU A 13 -46.66 28.45 -27.20
C GLU A 13 -47.13 28.40 -25.73
N ALA A 14 -48.44 28.43 -25.49
CA ALA A 14 -49.02 28.33 -24.15
C ALA A 14 -49.00 26.90 -23.59
N GLU A 15 -49.24 25.88 -24.42
CA GLU A 15 -49.17 24.47 -23.97
C GLU A 15 -47.72 23.97 -23.83
N ASP A 16 -46.79 24.44 -24.67
CA ASP A 16 -45.36 24.19 -24.48
C ASP A 16 -44.80 24.93 -23.24
N SER A 17 -45.33 26.11 -22.92
CA SER A 17 -44.99 26.82 -21.67
C SER A 17 -45.59 26.16 -20.44
N GLU A 18 -46.83 25.64 -20.48
CA GLU A 18 -47.43 24.92 -19.36
C GLU A 18 -46.76 23.56 -19.10
N THR A 19 -46.33 22.85 -20.15
CA THR A 19 -45.56 21.60 -19.98
C THR A 19 -44.12 21.87 -19.52
N ALA A 20 -43.50 22.96 -19.97
CA ALA A 20 -42.22 23.42 -19.44
C ALA A 20 -42.33 23.89 -17.98
N GLU A 21 -43.38 24.59 -17.58
CA GLU A 21 -43.63 25.02 -16.19
C GLU A 21 -44.06 23.84 -15.29
N MET A 22 -44.85 22.88 -15.79
CA MET A 22 -45.19 21.64 -15.07
C MET A 22 -43.97 20.70 -14.93
N GLN A 23 -43.07 20.66 -15.91
CA GLN A 23 -41.80 19.90 -15.82
C GLN A 23 -40.73 20.65 -15.03
N ALA A 24 -40.76 21.99 -15.00
CA ALA A 24 -39.91 22.87 -14.21
C ALA A 24 -40.56 23.27 -12.89
N SER A 25 -41.42 22.43 -12.31
CA SER A 25 -41.85 22.63 -10.93
C SER A 25 -40.58 22.72 -10.05
N PRO A 26 -40.33 23.83 -9.33
CA PRO A 26 -39.04 24.09 -8.67
C PRO A 26 -38.57 22.95 -7.77
N SER A 27 -39.51 22.20 -7.21
CA SER A 27 -39.25 21.00 -6.41
C SER A 27 -38.67 19.84 -7.23
N LYS A 28 -39.15 19.60 -8.45
CA LYS A 28 -38.66 18.54 -9.35
C LYS A 28 -37.28 18.89 -9.92
N ALA A 29 -37.09 20.16 -10.30
CA ALA A 29 -35.78 20.68 -10.72
C ALA A 29 -34.73 20.58 -9.60
N ARG A 30 -35.10 20.90 -8.36
CA ARG A 30 -34.21 20.71 -7.19
C ARG A 30 -33.87 19.24 -6.94
N ALA A 31 -34.84 18.34 -7.07
CA ALA A 31 -34.58 16.90 -6.90
C ALA A 31 -33.60 16.37 -7.96
N ALA A 32 -33.78 16.74 -9.24
CA ALA A 32 -32.86 16.37 -10.31
C ALA A 32 -31.45 16.97 -10.13
N ALA A 33 -31.35 18.21 -9.66
CA ALA A 33 -30.07 18.85 -9.35
C ALA A 33 -29.32 18.14 -8.20
N LEU A 34 -30.04 17.74 -7.15
CA LEU A 34 -29.47 16.96 -6.05
C LEU A 34 -29.01 15.58 -6.52
N GLU A 35 -29.80 14.91 -7.37
CA GLU A 35 -29.43 13.63 -7.95
C GLU A 35 -28.16 13.75 -8.79
N ALA A 36 -28.08 14.75 -9.69
CA ALA A 36 -26.89 15.02 -10.50
C ALA A 36 -25.65 15.30 -9.66
N HIS A 37 -25.78 16.11 -8.61
CA HIS A 37 -24.69 16.38 -7.66
C HIS A 37 -24.23 15.11 -6.94
N SER A 38 -25.18 14.25 -6.56
CA SER A 38 -24.86 13.02 -5.86
C SER A 38 -24.17 11.99 -6.78
N TRP A 39 -24.51 11.97 -8.07
CA TRP A 39 -23.78 11.20 -9.08
C TRP A 39 -22.36 11.74 -9.30
N SER A 40 -22.17 13.07 -9.35
CA SER A 40 -20.81 13.62 -9.50
C SER A 40 -19.89 13.24 -8.34
N LEU A 41 -20.43 13.19 -7.12
CA LEU A 41 -19.68 12.85 -5.92
C LEU A 41 -19.30 11.36 -5.86
N VAL A 42 -20.21 10.47 -6.27
CA VAL A 42 -19.91 9.04 -6.40
C VAL A 42 -18.87 8.79 -7.51
N LEU A 43 -18.96 9.50 -8.64
CA LEU A 43 -18.02 9.34 -9.74
C LEU A 43 -16.61 9.83 -9.39
N SER A 44 -16.47 10.95 -8.66
CA SER A 44 -15.17 11.38 -8.15
C SER A 44 -14.57 10.37 -7.16
N TRP A 45 -15.42 9.79 -6.30
CA TRP A 45 -14.96 8.76 -5.36
C TRP A 45 -14.52 7.48 -6.08
N LEU A 46 -15.26 7.03 -7.10
CA LEU A 46 -14.87 5.88 -7.91
C LEU A 46 -13.60 6.15 -8.73
N SER A 47 -13.43 7.36 -9.28
CA SER A 47 -12.20 7.69 -10.02
C SER A 47 -10.97 7.66 -9.10
N ASP A 48 -11.11 8.09 -7.86
CA ASP A 48 -10.03 8.04 -6.88
C ASP A 48 -9.73 6.59 -6.44
N LEU A 49 -10.76 5.75 -6.31
CA LEU A 49 -10.62 4.35 -5.89
C LEU A 49 -9.98 3.46 -6.96
N TYR A 50 -10.27 3.71 -8.24
CA TYR A 50 -9.87 2.82 -9.34
C TYR A 50 -8.57 3.23 -10.05
N GLN A 51 -7.87 4.30 -9.65
CA GLN A 51 -6.61 4.67 -10.31
C GLN A 51 -5.61 3.49 -10.35
N PRO A 52 -5.01 3.16 -11.51
CA PRO A 52 -5.05 3.82 -12.83
C PRO A 52 -6.10 3.27 -13.83
N TRP A 53 -6.99 2.38 -13.42
CA TRP A 53 -7.97 1.70 -14.28
C TRP A 53 -9.23 2.54 -14.53
N PRO A 54 -9.85 2.45 -15.71
CA PRO A 54 -11.10 3.14 -15.99
C PRO A 54 -12.24 2.56 -15.14
N VAL A 55 -13.07 3.44 -14.58
CA VAL A 55 -14.26 3.05 -13.81
C VAL A 55 -15.20 2.23 -14.70
N PRO A 56 -15.67 1.05 -14.26
CA PRO A 56 -16.64 0.25 -15.00
C PRO A 56 -17.91 1.04 -15.32
N SER A 57 -18.53 0.82 -16.48
CA SER A 57 -19.77 1.50 -16.85
C SER A 57 -20.90 1.09 -15.92
N VAL A 58 -21.40 2.06 -15.14
CA VAL A 58 -22.51 1.84 -14.22
C VAL A 58 -23.82 2.30 -14.87
N GLU A 59 -24.86 1.46 -14.78
CA GLU A 59 -26.21 1.84 -15.14
C GLU A 59 -26.72 2.95 -14.22
N ARG A 60 -27.20 4.05 -14.81
CA ARG A 60 -27.69 5.23 -14.09
C ARG A 60 -29.13 5.01 -13.60
N ASN A 61 -29.26 4.24 -12.54
CA ASN A 61 -30.53 3.93 -11.87
C ASN A 61 -30.54 4.57 -10.46
N ALA A 62 -31.70 5.04 -9.98
CA ALA A 62 -31.86 5.55 -8.62
C ALA A 62 -31.52 4.48 -7.54
N ALA A 63 -31.79 3.20 -7.83
CA ALA A 63 -31.41 2.10 -6.95
C ALA A 63 -29.89 1.90 -6.87
N THR A 64 -29.18 2.03 -8.00
CA THR A 64 -27.71 1.91 -8.06
C THR A 64 -27.04 3.10 -7.40
N LEU A 65 -27.57 4.31 -7.58
CA LEU A 65 -27.10 5.50 -6.90
C LEU A 65 -27.17 5.35 -5.37
N LYS A 66 -28.31 4.89 -4.85
CA LYS A 66 -28.50 4.69 -3.41
C LYS A 66 -27.57 3.60 -2.86
N ALA A 67 -27.37 2.52 -3.61
CA ALA A 67 -26.43 1.46 -3.24
C ALA A 67 -24.97 1.97 -3.22
N LEU A 68 -24.55 2.75 -4.22
CA LEU A 68 -23.21 3.33 -4.30
C LEU A 68 -22.97 4.38 -3.22
N GLN A 69 -23.96 5.23 -2.92
CA GLN A 69 -23.89 6.16 -1.78
C GLN A 69 -23.77 5.43 -0.45
N GLY A 70 -24.52 4.34 -0.26
CA GLY A 70 -24.41 3.48 0.91
C GLY A 70 -23.01 2.86 1.04
N LEU A 71 -22.48 2.33 -0.06
CA LEU A 71 -21.14 1.75 -0.10
C LEU A 71 -20.05 2.79 0.18
N MET A 72 -20.16 3.99 -0.41
CA MET A 72 -19.24 5.10 -0.17
C MET A 72 -19.27 5.52 1.30
N ALA A 73 -20.46 5.67 1.90
CA ALA A 73 -20.60 6.03 3.30
C ALA A 73 -20.01 4.96 4.23
N GLU A 74 -20.27 3.68 3.95
CA GLU A 74 -19.72 2.56 4.71
C GLU A 74 -18.20 2.46 4.56
N ASN A 75 -17.66 2.69 3.36
CA ASN A 75 -16.22 2.69 3.13
C ASN A 75 -15.54 3.84 3.89
N VAL A 76 -16.10 5.05 3.82
CA VAL A 76 -15.61 6.20 4.61
C VAL A 76 -15.68 5.92 6.11
N ALA A 77 -16.74 5.26 6.60
CA ALA A 77 -16.83 4.84 7.99
C ALA A 77 -15.77 3.80 8.35
N ALA A 78 -15.53 2.81 7.49
CA ALA A 78 -14.48 1.81 7.66
C ALA A 78 -13.08 2.45 7.70
N ASP A 79 -12.80 3.41 6.83
CA ASP A 79 -11.53 4.15 6.81
C ASP A 79 -11.34 4.98 8.09
N GLN A 80 -12.39 5.61 8.61
CA GLN A 80 -12.33 6.29 9.90
C GLN A 80 -12.02 5.31 11.04
N VAL A 81 -12.65 4.13 11.05
CA VAL A 81 -12.36 3.09 12.04
C VAL A 81 -10.91 2.62 11.93
N ARG A 82 -10.40 2.36 10.71
CA ARG A 82 -8.99 2.00 10.49
C ARG A 82 -8.04 3.08 10.98
N ALA A 83 -8.36 4.36 10.74
CA ALA A 83 -7.58 5.49 11.21
C ALA A 83 -7.54 5.55 12.74
N LEU A 84 -8.67 5.36 13.42
CA LEU A 84 -8.75 5.32 14.88
C LEU A 84 -7.95 4.16 15.47
N VAL A 85 -8.05 2.96 14.89
CA VAL A 85 -7.26 1.79 15.31
C VAL A 85 -5.76 2.08 15.15
N SER A 86 -5.35 2.64 14.02
CA SER A 86 -3.94 3.00 13.80
C SER A 86 -3.44 4.08 14.78
N ALA A 87 -4.30 4.99 15.22
CA ALA A 87 -3.97 6.01 16.20
C ALA A 87 -3.82 5.41 17.61
N ALA A 88 -4.76 4.55 18.02
CA ALA A 88 -4.70 3.83 19.28
C ALA A 88 -3.44 2.94 19.36
N GLN A 89 -3.12 2.21 18.29
CA GLN A 89 -1.90 1.41 18.21
C GLN A 89 -0.63 2.27 18.37
N ARG A 90 -0.58 3.46 17.75
CA ARG A 90 0.55 4.38 17.90
C ARG A 90 0.67 4.93 19.33
N GLU A 91 -0.45 5.21 19.99
CA GLU A 91 -0.48 5.67 21.38
C GLU A 91 -0.01 4.57 22.34
N GLU A 92 -0.45 3.33 22.13
CA GLU A 92 0.04 2.17 22.91
C GLU A 92 1.55 2.00 22.74
N VAL A 93 2.07 2.03 21.51
CA VAL A 93 3.51 1.93 21.27
C VAL A 93 4.27 3.09 21.94
N ALA A 94 3.73 4.31 21.87
CA ALA A 94 4.33 5.47 22.54
C ALA A 94 4.35 5.30 24.06
N ALA A 95 3.26 4.84 24.67
CA ALA A 95 3.16 4.58 26.11
C ALA A 95 4.17 3.52 26.58
N HIS A 96 4.36 2.45 25.80
CA HIS A 96 5.35 1.41 26.11
C HIS A 96 6.80 1.85 25.85
N SER A 97 7.01 2.85 24.98
CA SER A 97 8.33 3.44 24.75
C SER A 97 8.74 4.44 25.84
N HIS A 98 7.77 5.04 26.54
CA HIS A 98 7.99 6.09 27.53
C HIS A 98 8.06 5.60 28.98
N ASP A 99 8.08 4.27 29.21
CA ASP A 99 8.27 3.68 30.55
C ASP A 99 9.73 3.87 31.03
N PRO A 100 10.00 4.82 31.97
CA PRO A 100 11.35 5.24 32.33
C PRO A 100 12.04 4.31 33.33
N ASP A 101 11.37 3.27 33.84
CA ASP A 101 11.95 2.34 34.83
C ASP A 101 12.95 1.33 34.24
N ARG A 102 13.19 1.36 32.93
CA ARG A 102 14.11 0.42 32.25
C ARG A 102 15.57 0.88 32.19
N THR A 103 15.89 2.14 32.50
CA THR A 103 17.24 2.68 32.30
C THR A 103 18.10 2.73 33.57
N ASN A 104 17.55 2.45 34.76
CA ASN A 104 18.27 2.54 36.04
C ASN A 104 18.26 1.24 36.87
N SER A 105 18.57 0.09 36.27
CA SER A 105 18.91 -1.11 37.05
C SER A 105 20.33 -1.60 36.74
N PRO A 106 21.31 -1.34 37.62
CA PRO A 106 22.72 -1.66 37.41
C PRO A 106 23.04 -3.12 37.77
N LEU A 107 22.39 -4.08 37.11
CA LEU A 107 22.82 -5.49 37.12
C LEU A 107 22.40 -6.19 35.82
N GLY A 108 23.08 -5.81 34.73
CA GLY A 108 22.87 -6.34 33.40
C GLY A 108 23.46 -7.74 33.24
N THR A 109 22.63 -8.68 32.77
CA THR A 109 22.91 -9.62 31.65
C THR A 109 21.90 -10.76 31.58
N THR A 110 21.32 -11.22 32.70
CA THR A 110 20.43 -12.41 32.68
C THR A 110 18.94 -12.05 32.57
N THR A 111 18.44 -11.05 33.30
CA THR A 111 17.01 -10.69 33.32
C THR A 111 16.52 -9.98 32.05
N GLN A 112 17.44 -9.43 31.25
CA GLN A 112 17.09 -8.78 29.99
C GLN A 112 16.80 -9.81 28.89
N SER A 113 17.51 -10.95 28.89
CA SER A 113 17.26 -12.08 27.99
C SER A 113 15.92 -12.73 28.31
N THR A 114 15.58 -12.97 29.58
CA THR A 114 14.28 -13.58 29.95
C THR A 114 13.08 -12.68 29.61
N ASN A 115 13.21 -11.37 29.78
CA ASN A 115 12.17 -10.41 29.39
C ASN A 115 12.07 -10.22 27.87
N ALA A 116 13.19 -10.31 27.14
CA ALA A 116 13.19 -10.30 25.68
C ALA A 116 12.55 -11.59 25.12
N GLU A 117 12.88 -12.74 25.69
CA GLU A 117 12.30 -14.03 25.34
C GLU A 117 10.82 -14.13 25.71
N ALA A 118 10.41 -13.59 26.85
CA ALA A 118 9.00 -13.51 27.24
C ALA A 118 8.20 -12.63 26.26
N ARG A 119 8.74 -11.48 25.86
CA ARG A 119 8.13 -10.63 24.83
C ARG A 119 8.12 -11.30 23.46
N LEU A 120 9.20 -11.97 23.06
CA LEU A 120 9.24 -12.75 21.83
C LEU A 120 8.24 -13.91 21.84
N ARG A 121 8.05 -14.58 22.98
CA ARG A 121 7.06 -15.64 23.16
C ARG A 121 5.63 -15.08 23.11
N ALA A 122 5.38 -13.94 23.74
CA ALA A 122 4.11 -13.23 23.67
C ALA A 122 3.79 -12.75 22.25
N LEU A 123 4.77 -12.16 21.56
CA LEU A 123 4.65 -11.74 20.17
C LEU A 123 4.43 -12.93 19.24
N LYS A 124 5.19 -14.01 19.40
CA LYS A 124 4.96 -15.27 18.67
C LYS A 124 3.55 -15.81 18.93
N SER A 125 3.02 -15.68 20.15
CA SER A 125 1.66 -16.12 20.49
C SER A 125 0.54 -15.23 19.92
N SER A 126 0.79 -13.93 19.75
CA SER A 126 -0.18 -12.98 19.18
C SER A 126 -0.18 -12.93 17.65
N LEU A 127 0.87 -13.45 17.00
CA LEU A 127 0.95 -13.49 15.55
C LEU A 127 0.02 -14.57 14.95
N PRO A 128 -0.68 -14.29 13.82
CA PRO A 128 -1.50 -15.27 13.10
C PRO A 128 -0.69 -16.52 12.72
N PRO A 129 -1.29 -17.73 12.69
CA PRO A 129 -0.56 -18.98 12.44
C PRO A 129 0.17 -19.01 11.08
N ALA A 130 -0.34 -18.30 10.06
CA ALA A 130 0.29 -18.17 8.75
C ALA A 130 1.56 -17.30 8.74
N SER A 131 1.69 -16.38 9.69
CA SER A 131 2.81 -15.43 9.73
C SER A 131 4.09 -16.00 10.35
N ARG A 132 3.97 -17.02 11.20
CA ARG A 132 5.11 -17.74 11.80
C ARG A 132 6.01 -18.43 10.76
N PRO A 133 5.49 -19.31 9.88
CA PRO A 133 6.33 -19.96 8.87
C PRO A 133 6.88 -18.95 7.85
N ALA A 134 6.18 -17.85 7.59
CA ALA A 134 6.67 -16.79 6.72
C ALA A 134 7.87 -16.05 7.34
N LEU A 135 7.85 -15.77 8.65
CA LEU A 135 8.98 -15.19 9.37
C LEU A 135 10.17 -16.15 9.45
N ASP A 136 9.93 -17.43 9.70
CA ASP A 136 11.00 -18.45 9.72
C ASP A 136 11.63 -18.61 8.33
N SER A 137 10.82 -18.57 7.26
CA SER A 137 11.30 -18.59 5.88
C SER A 137 12.09 -17.34 5.53
N LEU A 138 11.65 -16.16 5.99
CA LEU A 138 12.37 -14.90 5.79
C LEU A 138 13.69 -14.87 6.56
N ALA A 139 13.71 -15.36 7.79
CA ALA A 139 14.93 -15.49 8.59
C ALA A 139 15.89 -16.49 7.93
N GLY A 140 15.38 -17.61 7.42
CA GLY A 140 16.16 -18.57 6.64
C GLY A 140 16.76 -17.94 5.38
N ALA A 141 15.97 -17.16 4.62
CA ALA A 141 16.46 -16.43 3.45
C ALA A 141 17.52 -15.39 3.82
N ALA A 142 17.35 -14.66 4.92
CA ALA A 142 18.34 -13.69 5.40
C ALA A 142 19.68 -14.36 5.72
N VAL A 143 19.66 -15.52 6.40
CA VAL A 143 20.85 -16.30 6.74
C VAL A 143 21.52 -16.86 5.48
N LEU A 144 20.73 -17.40 4.55
CA LEU A 144 21.25 -17.95 3.29
C LEU A 144 21.90 -16.87 2.42
N LEU A 145 21.34 -15.66 2.41
CA LEU A 145 21.90 -14.49 1.72
C LEU A 145 23.06 -13.83 2.48
N GLY A 146 23.43 -14.35 3.66
CA GLY A 146 24.51 -13.80 4.47
C GLY A 146 24.22 -12.41 5.04
N TYR A 147 22.95 -12.01 5.11
CA TYR A 147 22.56 -10.70 5.61
C TYR A 147 22.69 -10.68 7.14
N PRO A 148 23.58 -9.87 7.72
CA PRO A 148 23.84 -9.90 9.16
C PRO A 148 22.60 -9.42 9.93
N PRO A 149 22.31 -9.99 11.11
CA PRO A 149 21.23 -9.49 11.95
C PRO A 149 21.50 -8.02 12.30
N PRO A 150 20.50 -7.13 12.17
CA PRO A 150 20.71 -5.71 12.41
C PRO A 150 21.06 -5.47 13.89
N PRO A 151 22.01 -4.55 14.19
CA PRO A 151 22.26 -4.15 15.57
C PRO A 151 21.00 -3.51 16.18
N PRO A 152 20.85 -3.51 17.52
CA PRO A 152 19.60 -3.12 18.19
C PRO A 152 19.19 -1.65 18.00
N SER A 153 19.98 -0.84 17.30
CA SER A 153 19.78 0.58 17.04
C SER A 153 19.36 0.92 15.61
N THR A 154 19.22 -0.07 14.72
CA THR A 154 18.92 0.18 13.29
C THR A 154 17.44 -0.04 12.99
N ASP A 155 16.84 0.91 12.27
CA ASP A 155 15.46 0.85 11.80
C ASP A 155 15.18 -0.47 11.07
N SER A 156 14.32 -1.32 11.65
CA SER A 156 14.00 -2.65 11.09
C SER A 156 13.43 -2.59 9.67
N SER A 157 12.90 -1.43 9.27
CA SER A 157 12.42 -1.15 7.91
C SER A 157 13.54 -1.11 6.86
N SER A 158 14.74 -0.66 7.23
CA SER A 158 15.91 -0.61 6.34
C SER A 158 16.45 -2.00 6.04
N PHE A 159 16.51 -2.87 7.05
CA PHE A 159 16.90 -4.27 6.92
C PHE A 159 15.92 -5.03 6.02
N ALA A 160 14.61 -4.91 6.26
CA ALA A 160 13.60 -5.58 5.44
C ALA A 160 13.65 -5.13 3.98
N ARG A 161 13.90 -3.84 3.73
CA ARG A 161 14.04 -3.29 2.37
C ARG A 161 15.31 -3.79 1.68
N GLY A 162 16.44 -3.87 2.40
CA GLY A 162 17.70 -4.39 1.88
C GLY A 162 17.60 -5.87 1.50
N LEU A 163 17.05 -6.70 2.39
CA LEU A 163 16.80 -8.11 2.12
C LEU A 163 15.89 -8.28 0.89
N HIS A 164 14.80 -7.51 0.80
CA HIS A 164 13.90 -7.57 -0.35
C HIS A 164 14.60 -7.22 -1.67
N PHE A 165 15.46 -6.19 -1.66
CA PHE A 165 16.24 -5.81 -2.83
C PHE A 165 17.20 -6.92 -3.26
N GLU A 166 17.88 -7.57 -2.32
CA GLU A 166 18.77 -8.70 -2.61
C GLU A 166 18.02 -9.92 -3.14
N ILE A 167 16.87 -10.28 -2.56
CA ILE A 167 16.02 -11.38 -3.07
C ILE A 167 15.59 -11.10 -4.51
N LEU A 168 15.13 -9.88 -4.81
CA LEU A 168 14.72 -9.51 -6.16
C LEU A 168 15.92 -9.44 -7.12
N GLY A 169 17.08 -8.99 -6.63
CA GLY A 169 18.33 -8.97 -7.37
C GLY A 169 18.74 -10.38 -7.80
N LEU A 170 18.68 -11.34 -6.87
CA LEU A 170 19.01 -12.74 -7.15
C LEU A 170 18.01 -13.38 -8.14
N ALA A 171 16.71 -13.12 -7.98
CA ALA A 171 15.69 -13.59 -8.92
C ALA A 171 15.92 -13.03 -10.33
N ARG A 172 16.33 -11.76 -10.44
CA ARG A 172 16.69 -11.14 -11.72
C ARG A 172 17.93 -11.80 -12.33
N GLN A 173 18.98 -12.02 -11.54
CA GLN A 173 20.19 -12.69 -11.99
C GLN A 173 19.91 -14.12 -12.48
N MET A 174 19.05 -14.86 -11.77
CA MET A 174 18.64 -16.21 -12.17
C MET A 174 17.95 -16.20 -13.54
N CYS A 175 17.01 -15.29 -13.77
CA CYS A 175 16.33 -15.15 -15.06
C CYS A 175 17.31 -14.75 -16.18
N GLU A 176 18.28 -13.89 -15.89
CA GLU A 176 19.33 -13.52 -16.85
C GLU A 176 20.20 -14.73 -17.22
N TYR A 177 20.60 -15.56 -16.24
CA TYR A 177 21.34 -16.79 -16.50
C TYR A 177 20.50 -17.83 -17.26
N GLU A 178 19.21 -17.98 -16.98
CA GLU A 178 18.30 -18.85 -17.74
C GLU A 178 18.18 -18.40 -19.20
N THR A 179 18.12 -17.08 -19.42
CA THR A 179 18.11 -16.51 -20.77
C THR A 179 19.43 -16.77 -21.50
N GLN A 180 20.56 -16.63 -20.80
CA GLN A 180 21.88 -16.95 -21.35
C GLN A 180 22.02 -18.43 -21.71
N LEU A 181 21.56 -19.34 -20.85
CA LEU A 181 21.55 -20.78 -21.12
C LEU A 181 20.71 -21.11 -22.35
N SER A 182 19.50 -20.53 -22.47
CA SER A 182 18.63 -20.73 -23.63
C SER A 182 19.28 -20.24 -24.93
N SER A 183 20.04 -19.14 -24.88
CA SER A 183 20.81 -18.63 -26.02
C SER A 183 21.94 -19.58 -26.43
N ILE A 184 22.66 -20.14 -25.46
CA ILE A 184 23.70 -21.14 -25.71
C ILE A 184 23.10 -22.39 -26.34
N ASP A 185 21.98 -22.89 -25.82
CA ASP A 185 21.29 -24.06 -26.38
C ASP A 185 20.81 -23.81 -27.82
N ALA A 186 20.31 -22.60 -28.12
CA ALA A 186 19.94 -22.22 -29.48
C ALA A 186 21.17 -22.18 -30.42
N LEU A 187 22.32 -21.69 -29.95
CA LEU A 187 23.56 -21.68 -30.72
C LEU A 187 24.08 -23.11 -30.97
N ILE A 188 23.99 -23.99 -29.98
CA ILE A 188 24.35 -25.40 -30.13
C ILE A 188 23.47 -26.06 -31.20
N ALA A 189 22.16 -25.85 -31.13
CA ALA A 189 21.23 -26.40 -32.13
C ALA A 189 21.50 -25.86 -33.55
N ASP A 190 21.89 -24.59 -33.68
CA ASP A 190 22.28 -24.01 -34.96
C ASP A 190 23.59 -24.62 -35.50
N LEU A 191 24.60 -24.76 -34.64
CA LEU A 191 25.86 -25.42 -35.02
C LEU A 191 25.64 -26.87 -35.44
N ASP A 192 24.82 -27.63 -34.72
CA ASP A 192 24.46 -29.01 -35.10
C ASP A 192 23.75 -29.05 -36.46
N ARG A 193 22.86 -28.08 -36.71
CA ARG A 193 22.20 -27.94 -38.02
C ARG A 193 23.21 -27.62 -39.12
N GLN A 194 24.16 -26.71 -38.88
CA GLN A 194 25.21 -26.38 -39.84
C GLN A 194 26.12 -27.58 -40.11
N ILE A 195 26.49 -28.34 -39.07
CA ILE A 195 27.28 -29.57 -39.21
C ILE A 195 26.51 -30.59 -40.07
N ALA A 196 25.23 -30.82 -39.78
CA ALA A 196 24.39 -31.71 -40.57
C ALA A 196 24.27 -31.25 -42.03
N GLN A 197 24.14 -29.94 -42.27
CA GLN A 197 24.11 -29.35 -43.60
C GLN A 197 25.43 -29.57 -44.35
N VAL A 198 26.58 -29.33 -43.71
CA VAL A 198 27.90 -29.56 -44.31
C VAL A 198 28.13 -31.05 -44.59
N GLN A 199 27.73 -31.94 -43.68
CA GLN A 199 27.80 -33.38 -43.92
C GLN A 199 26.93 -33.80 -45.12
N HIS A 200 25.73 -33.22 -45.24
CA HIS A 200 24.86 -33.45 -46.39
C HIS A 200 25.47 -32.92 -47.70
N THR A 201 26.06 -31.72 -47.72
CA THR A 201 26.71 -31.20 -48.94
C THR A 201 27.94 -32.01 -49.34
N ILE A 202 28.76 -32.45 -48.39
CA ILE A 202 29.89 -33.36 -48.65
C ILE A 202 29.39 -34.70 -49.21
N SER A 203 28.29 -35.24 -48.66
CA SER A 203 27.71 -36.51 -49.12
C SER A 203 27.01 -36.39 -50.49
N ALA A 204 26.45 -35.22 -50.80
CA ALA A 204 25.77 -34.94 -52.07
C ALA A 204 26.72 -34.53 -53.20
N PHE A 205 28.00 -34.23 -52.92
CA PHE A 205 28.99 -33.97 -53.95
C PHE A 205 29.38 -35.29 -54.64
N PRO A 206 29.07 -35.49 -55.94
CA PRO A 206 29.40 -36.73 -56.61
C PRO A 206 30.92 -36.84 -56.74
N ARG A 207 31.45 -38.03 -56.43
CA ARG A 207 32.86 -38.40 -56.53
C ARG A 207 33.26 -38.50 -58.01
N THR A 208 33.26 -37.39 -58.73
CA THR A 208 33.64 -37.32 -60.15
C THR A 208 34.83 -36.39 -60.28
N THR A 209 36.03 -36.97 -60.30
CA THR A 209 37.21 -36.54 -61.08
C THR A 209 38.46 -37.25 -60.56
N ALA A 210 38.59 -38.53 -60.93
CA ALA A 210 39.90 -39.12 -61.15
C ALA A 210 40.22 -38.94 -62.64
N ALA A 211 41.45 -38.50 -62.93
CA ALA A 211 42.08 -38.25 -64.24
C ALA A 211 41.68 -36.93 -64.95
N ASN A 212 42.57 -35.93 -65.01
CA ASN A 212 43.57 -35.82 -66.08
C ASN A 212 44.47 -34.55 -65.96
N VAL A 213 45.77 -34.74 -66.25
CA VAL A 213 46.67 -33.86 -67.05
C VAL A 213 47.34 -32.62 -66.42
N LEU A 214 48.64 -32.81 -66.08
CA LEU A 214 49.87 -32.10 -66.52
C LEU A 214 50.01 -30.56 -66.49
N ASP A 215 50.96 -30.15 -65.63
CA ASP A 215 52.17 -29.31 -65.87
C ASP A 215 52.10 -27.75 -66.02
N PRO A 216 53.17 -27.01 -65.59
CA PRO A 216 53.19 -25.57 -65.33
C PRO A 216 53.98 -24.75 -66.39
N SER A 217 53.81 -23.42 -66.41
CA SER A 217 54.86 -22.36 -66.54
C SER A 217 54.38 -21.06 -67.24
N SER A 218 55.08 -19.96 -66.90
CA SER A 218 55.30 -18.70 -67.67
C SER A 218 54.16 -17.65 -67.67
N THR A 219 54.34 -16.32 -67.57
CA THR A 219 55.45 -15.34 -67.79
C THR A 219 54.93 -13.95 -67.30
N LEU A 220 55.66 -13.15 -66.50
CA LEU A 220 56.58 -12.03 -66.85
C LEU A 220 56.05 -10.86 -67.72
N TYR A 221 56.53 -9.64 -67.36
CA TYR A 221 56.61 -8.36 -68.11
C TYR A 221 55.48 -7.32 -67.82
N THR A 222 55.62 -5.99 -67.62
CA THR A 222 56.71 -4.99 -67.39
C THR A 222 56.05 -3.62 -67.08
N GLY A 223 56.72 -2.74 -66.32
CA GLY A 223 56.29 -1.36 -65.98
C GLY A 223 56.39 -0.35 -67.14
N PRO A 224 56.70 0.96 -66.93
CA PRO A 224 56.84 1.76 -65.70
C PRO A 224 56.22 3.20 -65.79
N ALA A 225 56.28 4.00 -64.70
CA ALA A 225 56.71 5.43 -64.70
C ALA A 225 56.54 6.12 -63.32
N VAL A 226 57.61 6.78 -62.87
CA VAL A 226 57.76 7.74 -61.74
C VAL A 226 57.88 9.17 -62.35
N PRO A 227 57.89 10.34 -61.64
CA PRO A 227 58.58 10.59 -60.36
C PRO A 227 58.00 11.62 -59.34
N SER A 228 58.44 11.45 -58.08
CA SER A 228 59.00 12.43 -57.10
C SER A 228 58.49 13.88 -56.99
N VAL A 229 58.11 14.30 -55.78
CA VAL A 229 58.81 15.39 -55.05
C VAL A 229 58.63 15.29 -53.52
N SER A 230 59.73 15.57 -52.82
CA SER A 230 59.90 15.59 -51.36
C SER A 230 59.68 16.98 -50.75
N ALA A 231 59.24 17.03 -49.48
CA ALA A 231 59.70 17.91 -48.37
C ALA A 231 58.78 17.62 -47.15
N SER A 232 59.24 17.05 -46.01
CA SER A 232 60.02 17.65 -44.89
C SER A 232 59.42 19.00 -44.43
N SER A 233 59.05 19.30 -43.18
CA SER A 233 59.50 18.87 -41.84
C SER A 233 58.53 19.41 -40.76
N SER A 234 58.58 18.87 -39.54
CA SER A 234 57.77 19.25 -38.35
C SER A 234 58.33 20.50 -37.58
N PRO A 235 57.87 20.84 -36.34
CA PRO A 235 57.43 22.18 -35.87
C PRO A 235 58.52 22.93 -35.02
N PRO A 236 58.29 24.13 -34.40
CA PRO A 236 57.52 24.34 -33.14
C PRO A 236 56.84 25.74 -32.96
N SER A 237 56.03 25.91 -31.91
CA SER A 237 55.44 27.18 -31.39
C SER A 237 56.45 28.01 -30.54
N PRO A 238 56.13 29.12 -29.81
CA PRO A 238 54.95 30.04 -29.74
C PRO A 238 55.30 31.58 -29.69
N ALA A 239 54.31 32.50 -29.81
CA ALA A 239 54.18 33.76 -29.02
C ALA A 239 53.03 34.71 -29.48
N MET A 240 52.15 35.04 -28.50
CA MET A 240 51.37 36.28 -28.19
C MET A 240 50.86 37.18 -29.33
N THR A 241 49.56 37.54 -29.40
CA THR A 241 48.99 38.67 -28.62
C THR A 241 47.44 38.64 -28.55
N THR A 242 46.91 38.79 -27.32
CA THR A 242 45.68 39.52 -26.90
C THR A 242 44.32 39.25 -27.57
N THR A 243 43.50 38.37 -26.98
CA THR A 243 42.01 38.46 -27.06
C THR A 243 41.24 37.65 -25.98
N THR A 244 41.92 36.98 -25.05
CA THR A 244 41.29 36.02 -24.12
C THR A 244 40.62 36.62 -22.88
N THR A 245 40.87 37.88 -22.53
CA THR A 245 40.31 38.49 -21.30
C THR A 245 38.85 38.92 -21.42
N ASP A 246 38.34 39.22 -22.62
CA ASP A 246 36.95 39.66 -22.77
C ASP A 246 35.95 38.50 -22.72
N GLU A 247 36.29 37.33 -23.26
CA GLU A 247 35.44 36.13 -23.23
C GLU A 247 35.24 35.59 -21.80
N ASP A 248 36.32 35.54 -21.00
CA ASP A 248 36.24 35.11 -19.59
C ASP A 248 35.47 36.12 -18.73
N SER A 249 35.54 37.41 -19.06
CA SER A 249 34.77 38.48 -18.39
C SER A 249 33.27 38.41 -18.74
N LEU A 250 32.95 38.15 -20.00
CA LEU A 250 31.56 38.00 -20.47
C LEU A 250 30.88 36.75 -19.90
N THR A 251 31.60 35.63 -19.81
CA THR A 251 31.07 34.38 -19.22
C THR A 251 30.83 34.51 -17.71
N LEU A 252 31.75 35.15 -16.97
CA LEU A 252 31.56 35.45 -15.55
C LEU A 252 30.41 36.43 -15.30
N HIS A 253 30.25 37.43 -16.15
CA HIS A 253 29.13 38.37 -16.07
C HIS A 253 27.79 37.66 -16.30
N ALA A 254 27.71 36.77 -17.28
CA ALA A 254 26.52 35.96 -17.56
C ALA A 254 26.13 35.07 -16.36
N GLN A 255 27.10 34.40 -15.73
CA GLN A 255 26.88 33.60 -14.52
C GLN A 255 26.39 34.47 -13.35
N THR A 256 26.97 35.66 -13.17
CA THR A 256 26.55 36.62 -12.12
C THR A 256 25.09 37.05 -12.32
N LEU A 257 24.68 37.36 -13.55
CA LEU A 257 23.29 37.71 -13.86
C LEU A 257 22.35 36.53 -13.59
N GLN A 258 22.77 35.29 -13.88
CA GLN A 258 21.99 34.10 -13.59
C GLN A 258 21.80 33.90 -12.07
N HIS A 259 22.88 33.96 -11.29
CA HIS A 259 22.78 33.85 -9.83
C HIS A 259 21.95 34.98 -9.20
N GLN A 260 21.99 36.19 -9.77
CA GLN A 260 21.11 37.28 -9.35
C GLN A 260 19.63 36.97 -9.62
N ARG A 261 19.29 36.34 -10.75
CA ARG A 261 17.91 35.92 -11.06
C ARG A 261 17.44 34.81 -10.12
N GLU A 262 18.27 33.80 -9.90
CA GLU A 262 17.99 32.68 -8.98
C GLU A 262 17.78 33.18 -7.55
N THR A 263 18.64 34.10 -7.09
CA THR A 263 18.53 34.71 -5.76
C THR A 263 17.22 35.50 -5.61
N LYS A 264 16.84 36.28 -6.63
CA LYS A 264 15.56 37.01 -6.64
C LYS A 264 14.36 36.05 -6.61
N GLN A 265 14.42 34.96 -7.37
CA GLN A 265 13.36 33.95 -7.38
C GLN A 265 13.24 33.25 -6.02
N LEU A 266 14.37 32.89 -5.40
CA LEU A 266 14.38 32.25 -4.09
C LEU A 266 13.87 33.21 -3.01
N ALA A 267 14.26 34.49 -3.06
CA ALA A 267 13.77 35.51 -2.15
C ALA A 267 12.25 35.69 -2.24
N LEU A 268 11.68 35.66 -3.45
CA LEU A 268 10.24 35.71 -3.68
C LEU A 268 9.53 34.48 -3.09
N LYS A 269 10.05 33.27 -3.34
CA LYS A 269 9.51 32.04 -2.74
C LYS A 269 9.56 32.08 -1.21
N CYS A 270 10.67 32.54 -0.62
CA CYS A 270 10.78 32.69 0.82
C CYS A 270 9.76 33.68 1.39
N ALA A 271 9.42 34.75 0.66
CA ALA A 271 8.34 35.66 1.04
C ALA A 271 6.96 34.97 1.00
N GLU A 272 6.66 34.25 -0.07
CA GLU A 272 5.42 33.48 -0.20
C GLU A 272 5.26 32.44 0.91
N TYR A 273 6.31 31.69 1.24
CA TYR A 273 6.27 30.72 2.33
C TYR A 273 6.06 31.38 3.69
N ARG A 274 6.70 32.53 3.95
CA ARG A 274 6.44 33.32 5.16
C ARG A 274 4.98 33.76 5.25
N ASP A 275 4.40 34.24 4.16
CA ASP A 275 2.99 34.65 4.12
C ASP A 275 2.05 33.45 4.32
N ARG A 276 2.39 32.29 3.74
CA ARG A 276 1.62 31.05 3.88
C ARG A 276 1.68 30.49 5.29
N ILE A 277 2.84 30.54 5.95
CA ILE A 277 2.99 30.20 7.36
C ILE A 277 2.14 31.15 8.21
N GLY A 278 2.25 32.47 8.00
CA GLY A 278 1.43 33.44 8.72
C GLY A 278 -0.08 33.25 8.51
N ALA A 279 -0.52 32.85 7.30
CA ALA A 279 -1.92 32.52 7.03
C ALA A 279 -2.38 31.23 7.76
N LEU A 280 -1.52 30.21 7.82
CA LEU A 280 -1.78 28.98 8.56
C LEU A 280 -1.82 29.23 10.07
N GLU A 281 -0.91 30.04 10.59
CA GLU A 281 -0.89 30.49 11.98
C GLU A 281 -2.15 31.28 12.33
N ARG A 282 -2.58 32.23 11.48
CA ARG A 282 -3.85 32.94 11.65
C ARG A 282 -5.05 31.99 11.61
N ARG A 283 -5.05 30.98 10.73
CA ARG A 283 -6.12 29.97 10.66
C ARG A 283 -6.10 29.03 11.88
N ALA A 284 -4.93 28.76 12.46
CA ALA A 284 -4.80 28.03 13.71
C ALA A 284 -5.27 28.87 14.90
N ALA A 285 -4.86 30.15 14.97
CA ALA A 285 -5.28 31.11 15.97
C ALA A 285 -6.78 31.39 15.90
N ALA A 286 -7.38 31.46 14.70
CA ALA A 286 -8.82 31.60 14.52
C ALA A 286 -9.58 30.33 14.95
N ARG A 287 -9.02 29.13 14.70
CA ARG A 287 -9.56 27.87 15.25
C ARG A 287 -9.56 27.84 16.77
N THR A 288 -8.56 28.45 17.42
CA THR A 288 -8.46 28.50 18.89
C THR A 288 -9.22 29.68 19.50
N GLY A 289 -9.39 30.78 18.76
CA GLY A 289 -9.86 32.06 19.29
C GLY A 289 -11.37 32.25 19.26
N THR A 290 -12.09 31.76 18.24
CA THR A 290 -13.53 32.07 18.11
C THR A 290 -14.24 31.06 17.21
N GLY A 291 -14.93 30.10 17.83
CA GLY A 291 -16.19 29.58 17.28
C GLY A 291 -16.13 28.38 16.33
N SER A 292 -15.49 27.26 16.70
CA SER A 292 -15.99 25.95 16.28
C SER A 292 -16.79 25.30 17.42
N ARG A 293 -18.09 25.60 17.39
CA ARG A 293 -19.16 25.04 18.20
C ARG A 293 -19.33 23.55 17.86
N GLY A 294 -18.56 22.70 18.54
CA GLY A 294 -18.62 21.25 18.39
C GLY A 294 -17.65 20.56 19.33
N THR A 295 -18.09 20.40 20.58
CA THR A 295 -17.43 19.70 21.69
C THR A 295 -16.18 20.38 22.25
N THR A 296 -16.35 21.12 23.34
CA THR A 296 -15.23 21.52 24.17
C THR A 296 -14.49 20.27 24.66
N ALA A 297 -13.17 20.34 24.87
CA ALA A 297 -12.40 19.22 25.42
C ALA A 297 -13.01 18.68 26.73
N ALA A 298 -13.64 19.58 27.52
CA ALA A 298 -14.39 19.23 28.72
C ALA A 298 -15.67 18.42 28.42
N GLU A 299 -16.41 18.76 27.36
CA GLU A 299 -17.60 18.01 26.95
C GLU A 299 -17.23 16.64 26.35
N LEU A 300 -16.12 16.54 25.61
CA LEU A 300 -15.59 15.26 25.15
C LEU A 300 -15.16 14.39 26.34
N ALA A 301 -14.45 14.96 27.30
CA ALA A 301 -14.06 14.25 28.52
C ALA A 301 -15.28 13.76 29.31
N ALA A 302 -16.31 14.60 29.44
CA ALA A 302 -17.57 14.21 30.10
C ALA A 302 -18.30 13.08 29.34
N LYS A 303 -18.36 13.15 28.00
CA LYS A 303 -18.95 12.09 27.17
C LYS A 303 -18.16 10.78 27.25
N LEU A 304 -16.82 10.85 27.29
CA LEU A 304 -15.96 9.68 27.47
C LEU A 304 -16.13 9.05 28.85
N ALA A 305 -16.17 9.86 29.90
CA ALA A 305 -16.44 9.39 31.27
C ALA A 305 -17.81 8.70 31.37
N ALA A 306 -18.86 9.30 30.79
CA ALA A 306 -20.19 8.71 30.76
C ALA A 306 -20.23 7.36 30.00
N LYS A 307 -19.51 7.26 28.87
CA LYS A 307 -19.35 6.00 28.12
C LYS A 307 -18.59 4.97 28.94
N GLN A 308 -17.53 5.36 29.64
CA GLN A 308 -16.74 4.47 30.48
C GLN A 308 -17.56 3.89 31.63
N ASP A 309 -18.41 4.68 32.28
CA ASP A 309 -19.31 4.20 33.32
C ASP A 309 -20.41 3.28 32.76
N ALA A 310 -20.92 3.57 31.55
CA ALA A 310 -21.86 2.68 30.88
C ALA A 310 -21.24 1.31 30.55
N ILE A 311 -19.97 1.28 30.13
CA ILE A 311 -19.21 0.05 29.89
C ILE A 311 -19.05 -0.72 31.21
N ARG A 312 -18.60 -0.07 32.28
CA ARG A 312 -18.44 -0.70 33.61
C ARG A 312 -19.74 -1.34 34.10
N ARG A 313 -20.87 -0.67 33.93
CA ARG A 313 -22.20 -1.22 34.27
C ARG A 313 -22.55 -2.45 33.44
N LYS A 314 -22.23 -2.45 32.14
CA LYS A 314 -22.45 -3.61 31.27
C LYS A 314 -21.54 -4.78 31.66
N THR A 315 -20.27 -4.53 31.95
CA THR A 315 -19.32 -5.55 32.42
C THR A 315 -19.82 -6.19 33.70
N ALA A 316 -20.21 -5.39 34.71
CA ALA A 316 -20.76 -5.93 35.95
C ALA A 316 -22.04 -6.78 35.73
N LYS A 317 -22.88 -6.40 34.76
CA LYS A 317 -24.05 -7.20 34.39
C LYS A 317 -23.66 -8.51 33.70
N ILE A 318 -22.65 -8.48 32.83
CA ILE A 318 -22.11 -9.68 32.18
C ILE A 318 -21.54 -10.61 33.24
N ASP A 319 -20.72 -10.12 34.17
CA ASP A 319 -20.15 -10.93 35.25
C ASP A 319 -21.22 -11.63 36.09
N LEU A 320 -22.32 -10.93 36.40
CA LEU A 320 -23.47 -11.49 37.10
C LEU A 320 -24.18 -12.56 36.28
N LEU A 321 -24.41 -12.31 34.98
CA LEU A 321 -25.03 -13.27 34.09
C LEU A 321 -24.14 -14.51 33.90
N GLU A 322 -22.84 -14.33 33.77
CA GLU A 322 -21.86 -15.42 33.68
C GLU A 322 -21.83 -16.23 34.97
N ALA A 323 -21.86 -15.60 36.15
CA ALA A 323 -21.96 -16.32 37.42
C ALA A 323 -23.25 -17.14 37.50
N LYS A 324 -24.36 -16.58 37.02
CA LYS A 324 -25.64 -17.28 36.94
C LYS A 324 -25.60 -18.45 35.94
N VAL A 325 -25.04 -18.25 34.74
CA VAL A 325 -24.85 -19.33 33.76
C VAL A 325 -23.94 -20.41 34.33
N ARG A 326 -22.88 -20.02 35.05
CA ARG A 326 -21.97 -20.95 35.71
C ARG A 326 -22.68 -21.83 36.74
N SER A 327 -23.65 -21.30 37.46
CA SER A 327 -24.49 -22.08 38.40
C SER A 327 -25.37 -23.13 37.70
N PHE A 328 -25.62 -22.96 36.40
CA PHE A 328 -26.37 -23.91 35.58
C PHE A 328 -25.47 -24.84 34.75
N HIS A 329 -24.14 -24.81 34.93
CA HIS A 329 -23.26 -25.79 34.29
C HIS A 329 -23.62 -27.19 34.75
N GLY A 330 -23.97 -28.06 33.80
CA GLY A 330 -24.38 -29.46 34.04
C GLY A 330 -25.84 -29.75 33.75
N LEU A 331 -26.69 -28.72 33.55
CA LEU A 331 -28.06 -28.95 33.08
C LEU A 331 -28.10 -29.11 31.56
N PRO A 332 -28.87 -30.10 31.05
CA PRO A 332 -29.14 -30.22 29.62
C PRO A 332 -29.74 -28.93 29.02
N PRO A 333 -29.47 -28.61 27.75
CA PRO A 333 -29.99 -27.41 27.09
C PRO A 333 -31.51 -27.43 26.90
N ASP A 334 -32.17 -28.60 27.00
CA ASP A 334 -33.63 -28.73 26.96
C ASP A 334 -34.26 -28.59 28.35
N LEU A 335 -35.35 -27.81 28.44
CA LEU A 335 -36.08 -27.51 29.68
C LEU A 335 -36.67 -28.77 30.31
N HIS A 336 -37.18 -29.71 29.50
CA HIS A 336 -37.76 -30.94 30.01
C HIS A 336 -36.69 -31.89 30.54
N ALA A 337 -35.59 -32.07 29.80
CA ALA A 337 -34.43 -32.83 30.26
C ALA A 337 -33.80 -32.23 31.55
N SER A 338 -33.69 -30.90 31.63
CA SER A 338 -33.25 -30.18 32.83
C SER A 338 -34.12 -30.46 34.05
N ARG A 339 -35.46 -30.43 33.90
CA ARG A 339 -36.39 -30.78 34.98
C ARG A 339 -36.28 -32.23 35.41
N ALA A 340 -36.09 -33.15 34.46
CA ALA A 340 -35.91 -34.57 34.77
C ALA A 340 -34.64 -34.81 35.61
N GLU A 341 -33.51 -34.18 35.26
CA GLU A 341 -32.27 -34.28 36.04
C GLU A 341 -32.39 -33.65 37.44
N VAL A 342 -33.10 -32.53 37.57
CA VAL A 342 -33.38 -31.93 38.89
C VAL A 342 -34.23 -32.85 39.75
N HIS A 343 -35.30 -33.43 39.21
CA HIS A 343 -36.13 -34.39 39.93
C HIS A 343 -35.36 -35.65 40.31
N ARG A 344 -34.47 -36.13 39.44
CA ARG A 344 -33.57 -37.24 39.74
C ARG A 344 -32.65 -36.91 40.92
N ALA A 345 -31.99 -35.76 40.90
CA ALA A 345 -31.10 -35.32 41.97
C ALA A 345 -31.84 -35.12 43.30
N GLN A 346 -33.08 -34.59 43.27
CA GLN A 346 -33.94 -34.48 44.45
C GLN A 346 -34.29 -35.85 45.04
N ALA A 347 -34.66 -36.83 44.20
CA ALA A 347 -34.98 -38.17 44.66
C ALA A 347 -33.76 -38.87 45.31
N GLU A 348 -32.55 -38.65 44.78
CA GLU A 348 -31.31 -39.13 45.40
C GLU A 348 -31.04 -38.45 46.76
N LEU A 349 -31.26 -37.14 46.87
CA LEU A 349 -31.12 -36.41 48.13
C LEU A 349 -32.10 -36.92 49.19
N ASP A 350 -33.37 -37.12 48.85
CA ASP A 350 -34.38 -37.66 49.78
C ASP A 350 -34.06 -39.10 50.20
N ARG A 351 -33.51 -39.90 49.27
CA ARG A 351 -33.02 -41.24 49.58
C ARG A 351 -31.85 -41.19 50.56
N LEU A 352 -30.89 -40.29 50.37
CA LEU A 352 -29.77 -40.11 51.29
C LEU A 352 -30.24 -39.54 52.64
N GLY A 353 -31.21 -38.63 52.65
CA GLY A 353 -31.84 -38.10 53.86
C GLY A 353 -32.49 -39.20 54.67
N ARG A 354 -33.35 -40.03 54.05
CA ARG A 354 -33.96 -41.19 54.73
C ARG A 354 -32.93 -42.19 55.27
N LYS A 355 -31.84 -42.43 54.54
CA LYS A 355 -30.74 -43.28 55.02
C LYS A 355 -30.03 -42.67 56.23
N ARG A 356 -29.73 -41.36 56.17
CA ARG A 356 -29.12 -40.61 57.25
C ARG A 356 -30.01 -40.70 58.48
N ASP A 357 -31.30 -40.45 58.35
CA ASP A 357 -32.25 -40.45 59.46
C ASP A 357 -32.40 -41.87 60.04
N ALA A 358 -32.48 -42.90 59.21
CA ALA A 358 -32.50 -44.30 59.67
C ALA A 358 -31.21 -44.70 60.42
N LEU A 359 -30.05 -44.20 60.00
CA LEU A 359 -28.79 -44.41 60.72
C LEU A 359 -28.76 -43.64 62.05
N PHE A 360 -29.30 -42.42 62.09
CA PHE A 360 -29.42 -41.65 63.33
C PHE A 360 -30.35 -42.34 64.33
N GLU A 361 -31.52 -42.83 63.89
CA GLU A 361 -32.43 -43.61 64.74
C GLU A 361 -31.74 -44.86 65.31
N ARG A 362 -30.89 -45.52 64.51
CA ARG A 362 -30.11 -46.69 64.97
C ARG A 362 -28.97 -46.35 65.94
N MET A 363 -28.56 -45.08 66.03
CA MET A 363 -27.53 -44.63 66.97
C MET A 363 -28.11 -43.99 68.23
N GLY A 364 -29.37 -43.55 68.20
CA GLY A 364 -30.07 -42.93 69.33
C GLY A 364 -30.92 -43.88 70.18
N ALA A 365 -31.21 -45.09 69.68
CA ALA A 365 -31.76 -46.22 70.42
C ALA A 365 -30.65 -47.19 70.85
#